data_AF-A0A8T6T254-F1
#
_entry.id   AF-A0A8T6T254-F1
#
_cell.length_a   1.000
_cell.length_b   1.000
_cell.length_c   1.000
_cell.angle_alpha   90.00
_cell.angle_beta   90.00
_cell.angle_gamma   90.00
#
_symmetry.space_group_name_H-M   'P 1'
#
loop_
_entity.id
_entity.type
_entity.pdbx_description
1 polymer ?
#
loop_
_entity_poly.entity_id
_entity_poly.type
_entity_poly.pdbx_seq_one_letter_code
_entity_poly.pdbx_strand_id
1 'polypeptide(L)' 'NFVANGLDLKPGDEVLISTMEHPAGIHPWRLKADRYGITVTDVPIGLPPSSVEEITDAFERAITPRT' A
#
# COMPACT_ATOMS: atom_id res chain seq x y z
N ASN A 1 10.04 6.86 3.58
CA ASN A 1 11.10 7.06 2.57
C ASN A 1 12.21 6.02 2.70
N PHE A 2 12.92 5.94 3.83
CA PHE A 2 13.98 4.94 4.04
C PHE A 2 13.52 3.48 3.84
N VAL A 3 12.39 3.08 4.45
CA VAL A 3 11.84 1.72 4.33
C VAL A 3 11.51 1.37 2.88
N ALA A 4 10.69 2.18 2.20
CA ALA A 4 10.33 1.94 0.80
C ALA A 4 11.57 1.75 -0.10
N ASN A 5 12.61 2.56 0.08
CA ASN A 5 13.84 2.45 -0.71
C ASN A 5 14.79 1.34 -0.24
N GLY A 6 14.67 0.86 0.99
CA GLY A 6 15.51 -0.20 1.55
C GLY A 6 15.03 -1.62 1.25
N LEU A 7 13.75 -1.81 0.90
CA LEU A 7 13.21 -3.11 0.52
C LEU A 7 13.57 -3.48 -0.93
N ASP A 8 14.03 -4.71 -1.15
CA ASP A 8 14.42 -5.23 -2.46
C ASP A 8 13.24 -5.83 -3.25
N LEU A 9 12.21 -5.00 -3.47
CA LEU A 9 11.04 -5.38 -4.26
C LEU A 9 11.37 -5.42 -5.77
N LYS A 10 10.79 -6.39 -6.47
CA LYS A 10 11.00 -6.66 -7.89
C LYS A 10 9.78 -6.28 -8.73
N PRO A 11 9.94 -6.10 -10.05
CA PRO A 11 8.80 -5.89 -10.93
C PRO A 11 7.74 -6.99 -10.73
N GLY A 12 6.49 -6.57 -10.50
CA GLY A 12 5.37 -7.47 -10.21
C GLY A 12 5.02 -7.65 -8.73
N ASP A 13 5.88 -7.24 -7.79
CA ASP A 13 5.52 -7.19 -6.37
C ASP A 13 4.49 -6.09 -6.10
N GLU A 14 3.66 -6.26 -5.08
CA GLU A 14 2.56 -5.35 -4.75
C GLU A 14 2.71 -4.78 -3.33
N VAL A 15 2.49 -3.48 -3.19
CA VAL A 15 2.39 -2.80 -1.90
C VAL A 15 0.97 -2.28 -1.73
N LEU A 16 0.30 -2.73 -0.67
CA LEU A 16 -1.02 -2.23 -0.26
C LEU A 16 -0.86 -1.02 0.66
N ILE A 17 -1.67 0.01 0.46
CA ILE A 17 -1.64 1.24 1.25
C ILE A 17 -3.06 1.74 1.48
N SER A 18 -3.38 2.32 2.63
CA SER A 18 -4.73 2.90 2.84
C SER A 18 -4.97 4.17 2.00
N THR A 19 -6.22 4.48 1.68
CA THR A 19 -6.58 5.78 1.08
C THR A 19 -6.42 6.98 2.03
N MET A 20 -6.00 6.73 3.28
CA MET A 20 -5.88 7.72 4.35
C MET A 20 -4.42 8.06 4.70
N GLU A 21 -3.45 7.64 3.88
CA GLU A 21 -2.04 7.90 4.13
C GLU A 21 -1.64 9.37 3.93
N HIS A 22 -0.71 9.83 4.76
CA HIS A 22 -0.07 11.13 4.56
C HIS A 22 0.76 11.14 3.25
N PRO A 23 0.80 12.25 2.48
CA PRO A 23 1.58 12.37 1.25
C PRO A 23 3.05 11.92 1.38
N ALA A 24 3.69 12.22 2.52
CA ALA A 24 5.08 11.80 2.80
C ALA A 24 5.24 10.27 2.99
N GLY A 25 4.16 9.57 3.33
CA GLY A 25 4.11 8.10 3.40
C GLY A 25 3.94 7.46 2.02
N ILE A 26 3.07 8.01 1.18
CA ILE A 26 2.71 7.44 -0.14
C ILE A 26 3.71 7.74 -1.26
N HIS A 27 4.27 8.96 -1.32
CA HIS A 27 5.14 9.36 -2.44
C HIS A 27 6.38 8.48 -2.63
N PRO A 28 7.06 7.99 -1.58
CA PRO A 28 8.18 7.05 -1.75
C PRO A 28 7.77 5.74 -2.43
N TRP A 29 6.56 5.22 -2.15
CA TRP A 29 6.05 4.00 -2.78
C TRP A 29 5.69 4.24 -4.23
N ARG A 30 5.01 5.35 -4.54
CA ARG A 30 4.71 5.75 -5.93
C ARG A 30 5.99 5.91 -6.76
N LEU A 31 6.99 6.59 -6.21
CA LEU A 31 8.30 6.71 -6.86
C LEU A 31 8.96 5.33 -7.09
N LYS A 32 8.81 4.39 -6.16
CA LYS A 32 9.34 3.04 -6.31
C LYS A 32 8.60 2.27 -7.41
N ALA A 33 7.27 2.42 -7.51
CA ALA A 33 6.48 1.86 -8.61
C ALA A 33 6.99 2.35 -9.97
N ASP A 34 7.13 3.66 -10.12
CA ASP A 34 7.60 4.28 -11.38
C ASP A 34 9.02 3.83 -11.77
N ARG A 35 9.89 3.58 -10.79
CA ARG A 35 11.30 3.24 -11.03
C ARG A 35 11.57 1.75 -11.19
N TYR A 36 10.84 0.90 -10.46
CA TYR A 36 11.19 -0.51 -10.29
C TYR A 36 10.05 -1.46 -10.71
N GLY A 37 8.93 -0.93 -11.21
CA GLY A 37 7.84 -1.74 -11.76
C GLY A 37 7.05 -2.54 -10.71
N ILE A 38 7.11 -2.14 -9.44
CA ILE A 38 6.18 -2.65 -8.42
C ILE A 38 4.80 -2.04 -8.64
N THR A 39 3.76 -2.68 -8.10
CA THR A 39 2.41 -2.12 -8.04
C THR A 39 2.17 -1.51 -6.67
N VAL A 40 1.49 -0.36 -6.62
CA VAL A 40 1.00 0.24 -5.38
C VAL A 40 -0.52 0.32 -5.48
N THR A 41 -1.20 -0.40 -4.60
CA THR A 41 -2.66 -0.54 -4.62
C THR A 41 -3.24 0.18 -3.42
N ASP A 42 -4.10 1.16 -3.68
CA ASP A 42 -4.83 1.88 -2.64
C ASP A 42 -5.99 1.00 -2.13
N VAL A 43 -6.05 0.80 -0.81
CA VAL A 43 -7.07 0.08 -0.05
C VAL A 43 -8.01 1.10 0.59
N PRO A 44 -9.27 1.20 0.12
CA PRO A 44 -10.23 2.13 0.71
C PRO A 44 -10.58 1.73 2.15
N ILE A 45 -10.50 2.69 3.07
CA ILE A 45 -11.01 2.56 4.44
C ILE A 45 -11.89 3.75 4.79
N GLY A 46 -12.89 3.57 5.65
CA GLY A 46 -13.84 4.61 6.04
C GLY A 46 -13.22 5.73 6.88
N LEU A 47 -13.87 6.90 6.84
CA LEU A 47 -13.53 8.07 7.66
C LEU A 47 -14.79 8.71 8.27
N PRO A 48 -15.04 8.54 9.59
CA PRO A 48 -14.37 7.56 10.46
C PRO A 48 -14.74 6.12 10.06
N PRO A 49 -13.88 5.14 10.36
CA PRO A 49 -14.24 3.74 10.20
C PRO A 49 -15.39 3.38 11.16
N SER A 50 -16.29 2.50 10.72
CA SER A 50 -17.45 2.04 11.49
C SER A 50 -17.08 0.98 12.54
N SER A 51 -16.01 0.22 12.30
CA SER A 51 -15.46 -0.74 13.24
C SER A 51 -13.97 -1.04 12.93
N VAL A 52 -13.33 -1.84 13.78
CA VAL A 52 -11.96 -2.33 13.51
C VAL A 52 -11.97 -3.32 12.35
N GLU A 53 -13.00 -4.16 12.29
CA GLU A 53 -13.20 -5.19 11.27
C GLU A 53 -13.29 -4.58 9.87
N GLU A 54 -13.91 -3.39 9.73
CA GLU A 54 -13.93 -2.68 8.45
C GLU A 54 -12.52 -2.49 7.87
N ILE A 55 -11.56 -2.12 8.72
CA ILE A 55 -10.17 -1.90 8.32
C ILE A 55 -9.50 -3.23 7.99
N THR A 56 -9.60 -4.21 8.89
CA THR A 56 -8.90 -5.50 8.70
C THR A 56 -9.43 -6.24 7.49
N ASP A 57 -10.75 -6.27 7.29
CA ASP A 57 -11.41 -6.96 6.18
C ASP A 57 -11.07 -6.29 4.84
N ALA A 58 -10.87 -4.97 4.82
CA ALA A 58 -10.46 -4.26 3.60
C ALA A 58 -9.06 -4.71 3.14
N PHE A 59 -8.11 -4.82 4.07
CA PHE A 59 -6.78 -5.32 3.76
C PHE A 59 -6.75 -6.82 3.48
N GLU A 60 -7.48 -7.63 4.25
CA GLU A 60 -7.56 -9.08 4.02
C GLU A 60 -8.07 -9.40 2.61
N ARG A 61 -9.08 -8.67 2.13
CA ARG A 61 -9.59 -8.82 0.76
C ARG A 61 -8.64 -8.33 -0.32
N ALA A 62 -7.72 -7.41 0.02
CA ALA A 62 -6.77 -6.84 -0.93
C ALA A 62 -5.45 -7.64 -1.01
N ILE A 63 -5.14 -8.48 -0.02
CA ILE A 63 -3.94 -9.31 -0.02
C ILE A 63 -4.00 -10.33 -1.16
N THR A 64 -2.93 -10.37 -1.95
CA THR A 64 -2.75 -11.35 -3.03
C THR A 64 -1.43 -12.11 -2.84
N PRO A 65 -1.16 -13.19 -3.60
CA PRO A 65 0.15 -13.86 -3.58
C PRO A 65 1.34 -12.97 -4.00
N ARG A 66 1.08 -11.74 -4.49
CA ARG A 66 2.10 -10.77 -4.89
C ARG A 66 2.38 -9.70 -3.84
N THR A 67 1.60 -9.67 -2.76
CA THR A 67 1.71 -8.70 -1.66
C THR A 67 2.80 -9.09 -0.67
#